data_AF-A0A163JP39-F1
#
_entry.id   AF-A0A163JP39-F1
#
_cell.length_a   1.000
_cell.length_b   1.000
_cell.length_c   1.000
_cell.angle_alpha   90.00
_cell.angle_beta   90.00
_cell.angle_gamma   90.00
#
_symmetry.space_group_name_H-M   'P 1'
#
loop_
_entity.id
_entity.type
_entity.pdbx_description
1 polymer ?
#
loop_
_entity_poly.entity_id
_entity_poly.type
_entity_poly.pdbx_seq_one_letter_code
_entity_poly.pdbx_strand_id
1 'polypeptide(L)'
;MSLTDTLLNIRSLYNVNKDSGDDYLSNNWFIITTVVISTLNHPEDIQLVYTLMDQDVDAMKGLLQEEKFNLKVRLVAKLRDALLKGFIAGGFPKTINGLQQLYNATPEAIRQKLSLTPMRQEETWHQVKDQRQRGQALFDNIYDRHTIRVMKTMDTIYPDLAQTAHYHIYGSVLSDTTVLSARETSLIVVAGCFAQNLDSQLRGHSYGAIHNGASQQDLQRVYETVIALCQYYGPAPIPSTSPKPITIKNKLFRFMAHRKRCMSRLIIPISTSLTKVHFFPTGRHSDSLFPKDASDTLSSDSYKRGTLKETRSIFRVDKATSKNYLENHWIYVAPLVVSGLNHANDISQIYKWISEDIDAMDDLNADEKLSLKAKVVAKQRDALLKGIIPYGYPKTIMGTRVLYDATPQEIKDLLPKDPIRKDNDWESVKAHRKRGHAFFDLLYDDDTDKMRANLSEIYPDLGQSIDHSVYSSLLSEVSVTSAKETSIVLVAGCLSLQLTPLLIPHIGGAKVNGTTDQELREIYDFVRAACALYGVSAPVFPEQV
;
A
#
# COMPACT_ATOMS: atom_id res chain seq x y z
N MET A 1 30.01 6.78 1.04
CA MET A 1 29.40 7.36 2.26
C MET A 1 28.88 6.20 3.08
N SER A 2 29.17 6.14 4.38
CA SER A 2 28.61 5.05 5.22
C SER A 2 27.11 5.25 5.45
N LEU A 3 26.38 4.22 5.88
CA LEU A 3 24.99 4.40 6.31
C LEU A 3 24.91 5.42 7.45
N THR A 4 25.80 5.33 8.43
CA THR A 4 25.87 6.28 9.54
C THR A 4 25.99 7.73 9.05
N ASP A 5 26.89 8.00 8.10
CA ASP A 5 27.03 9.34 7.50
C ASP A 5 25.73 9.77 6.80
N THR A 6 25.09 8.86 6.08
CA THR A 6 23.82 9.10 5.39
C THR A 6 22.71 9.46 6.38
N LEU A 7 22.58 8.69 7.46
CA LEU A 7 21.58 8.94 8.51
C LEU A 7 21.85 10.23 9.28
N LEU A 8 23.12 10.57 9.55
CA LEU A 8 23.49 11.85 10.17
C LEU A 8 23.16 13.04 9.25
N ASN A 9 23.38 12.89 7.95
CA ASN A 9 22.98 13.88 6.95
C ASN A 9 21.45 14.05 6.93
N ILE A 10 20.69 12.95 6.84
CA ILE A 10 19.22 12.97 6.90
C ILE A 10 18.74 13.67 8.17
N ARG A 11 19.28 13.28 9.32
CA ARG A 11 18.94 13.86 10.62
C ARG A 11 19.19 15.37 10.67
N SER A 12 20.23 15.87 10.00
CA SER A 12 20.50 17.32 9.91
C SER A 12 19.42 18.10 9.15
N LEU A 13 18.78 17.48 8.13
CA LEU A 13 17.70 18.09 7.35
C LEU A 13 16.52 18.52 8.23
N TYR A 14 16.29 17.81 9.33
CA TYR A 14 15.17 18.04 10.23
C TYR A 14 15.50 18.98 11.41
N ASN A 15 16.69 19.58 11.46
CA ASN A 15 17.11 20.50 12.51
C ASN A 15 16.84 19.96 13.93
N VAL A 16 17.27 18.73 14.20
CA VAL A 16 16.98 18.03 15.46
C VAL A 16 17.50 18.83 16.66
N ASN A 17 16.57 19.26 17.53
CA ASN A 17 16.87 19.94 18.79
C ASN A 17 17.06 18.90 19.90
N LYS A 18 18.23 18.90 20.57
CA LYS A 18 18.53 18.02 21.71
C LYS A 18 18.29 18.66 23.08
N ASP A 19 17.82 19.89 23.11
CA ASP A 19 17.65 20.64 24.36
C ASP A 19 16.22 20.54 24.90
N SER A 20 15.27 20.06 24.09
CA SER A 20 13.86 19.88 24.45
C SER A 20 13.36 18.49 24.05
N GLY A 21 12.90 17.71 25.03
CA GLY A 21 12.34 16.37 24.78
C GLY A 21 11.05 16.39 23.97
N ASP A 22 10.19 17.39 24.18
CA ASP A 22 8.95 17.54 23.41
C ASP A 22 9.22 17.97 21.97
N ASP A 23 10.20 18.86 21.74
CA ASP A 23 10.64 19.24 20.39
C ASP A 23 11.18 18.01 19.65
N TYR A 24 12.02 17.22 20.33
CA TYR A 24 12.58 15.99 19.77
C TYR A 24 11.48 14.98 19.43
N LEU A 25 10.52 14.78 20.33
CA LEU A 25 9.39 13.90 20.10
C LEU A 25 8.56 14.33 18.88
N SER A 26 8.39 15.63 18.67
CA SER A 26 7.67 16.19 17.51
C SER A 26 8.47 16.15 16.19
N ASN A 27 9.74 15.78 16.24
CA ASN A 27 10.61 15.70 15.08
C ASN A 27 10.31 14.43 14.26
N ASN A 28 10.27 14.56 12.94
CA ASN A 28 9.85 13.47 12.06
C ASN A 28 11.01 12.64 11.50
N TRP A 29 12.27 13.00 11.77
CA TRP A 29 13.43 12.37 11.13
C TRP A 29 13.43 10.85 11.32
N PHE A 30 13.20 10.37 12.54
CA PHE A 30 13.29 8.94 12.86
C PHE A 30 12.12 8.14 12.27
N ILE A 31 10.88 8.63 12.38
CA ILE A 31 9.71 7.91 11.82
C ILE A 31 9.75 7.85 10.29
N ILE A 32 10.14 8.93 9.61
CA ILE A 32 10.22 8.95 8.15
C ILE A 32 11.36 8.05 7.68
N THR A 33 12.54 8.18 8.27
CA THR A 33 13.72 7.37 7.92
C THR A 33 13.42 5.88 8.09
N THR A 34 12.87 5.46 9.23
CA THR A 34 12.54 4.06 9.50
C THR A 34 11.51 3.50 8.52
N VAL A 35 10.48 4.26 8.16
CA VAL A 35 9.49 3.81 7.16
C VAL A 35 10.13 3.67 5.78
N VAL A 36 11.02 4.58 5.38
CA VAL A 36 11.70 4.52 4.08
C VAL A 36 12.63 3.31 4.04
N ILE A 37 13.45 3.09 5.07
CA ILE A 37 14.33 1.91 5.20
C ILE A 37 13.51 0.62 5.09
N SER A 38 12.40 0.51 5.83
CA SER A 38 11.50 -0.64 5.74
C SER A 38 10.92 -0.80 4.33
N THR A 39 10.44 0.28 3.71
CA THR A 39 9.84 0.26 2.36
C THR A 39 10.85 -0.16 1.29
N LEU A 40 12.12 0.24 1.43
CA LEU A 40 13.23 -0.14 0.56
C LEU A 40 13.77 -1.55 0.85
N ASN A 41 13.16 -2.29 1.78
CA ASN A 41 13.50 -3.67 2.13
C ASN A 41 14.87 -3.86 2.80
N HIS A 42 15.28 -2.91 3.66
CA HIS A 42 16.50 -2.97 4.48
C HIS A 42 16.21 -2.96 5.99
N PRO A 43 15.33 -3.84 6.50
CA PRO A 43 14.86 -3.78 7.88
C PRO A 43 15.99 -3.85 8.93
N GLU A 44 17.11 -4.52 8.63
CA GLU A 44 18.30 -4.63 9.48
C GLU A 44 18.85 -3.28 9.94
N ASP A 45 18.72 -2.26 9.10
CA ASP A 45 19.29 -0.93 9.34
C ASP A 45 18.45 -0.06 10.29
N ILE A 46 17.24 -0.51 10.64
CA ILE A 46 16.37 0.17 11.61
C ILE A 46 17.03 0.23 13.00
N GLN A 47 17.85 -0.77 13.34
CA GLN A 47 18.62 -0.76 14.59
C GLN A 47 19.49 0.50 14.70
N LEU A 48 20.12 0.94 13.60
CA LEU A 48 20.99 2.11 13.62
C LEU A 48 20.20 3.42 13.82
N VAL A 49 18.98 3.52 13.27
CA VAL A 49 18.08 4.65 13.54
C VAL A 49 17.72 4.69 15.03
N TYR A 50 17.38 3.54 15.63
CA TYR A 50 17.14 3.44 17.06
C TYR A 50 18.37 3.86 17.88
N THR A 51 19.57 3.38 17.53
CA THR A 51 20.81 3.73 18.23
C THR A 51 21.10 5.24 18.21
N LEU A 52 20.95 5.89 17.05
CA LEU A 52 21.18 7.34 16.93
C LEU A 52 20.13 8.14 17.73
N MET A 53 18.89 7.68 17.74
CA MET A 53 17.81 8.26 18.53
C MET A 53 18.05 8.10 20.04
N ASP A 54 18.50 6.92 20.48
CA ASP A 54 18.81 6.61 21.87
C ASP A 54 19.97 7.47 22.39
N GLN A 55 21.04 7.59 21.59
CA GLN A 55 22.20 8.46 21.86
C GLN A 55 21.81 9.95 21.96
N ASP A 56 20.87 10.40 21.14
CA ASP A 56 20.36 11.77 21.21
C ASP A 56 19.68 12.05 22.54
N VAL A 57 18.82 11.15 23.00
CA VAL A 57 18.12 11.29 24.28
C VAL A 57 19.10 11.23 25.45
N ASP A 58 20.10 10.35 25.40
CA ASP A 58 21.11 10.27 26.45
C ASP A 58 21.97 11.53 26.55
N ALA A 59 22.27 12.16 25.43
CA ALA A 59 23.03 13.40 25.37
C ALA A 59 22.26 14.63 25.88
N MET A 60 20.94 14.57 26.07
CA MET A 60 20.13 15.71 26.52
C MET A 60 20.51 16.11 27.95
N LYS A 61 21.05 17.30 28.15
CA LYS A 61 21.48 17.76 29.49
C LYS A 61 20.34 18.28 30.35
N GLY A 62 19.24 18.72 29.72
CA GLY A 62 18.10 19.34 30.39
C GLY A 62 17.07 18.37 30.98
N LEU A 63 17.26 17.05 30.81
CA LEU A 63 16.32 16.01 31.26
C LEU A 63 16.96 15.09 32.31
N LEU A 64 16.19 14.76 33.34
CA LEU A 64 16.50 13.72 34.30
C LEU A 64 16.44 12.33 33.64
N GLN A 65 17.06 11.34 34.28
CA GLN A 65 17.12 9.96 33.74
C GLN A 65 15.74 9.34 33.53
N GLU A 66 14.80 9.60 34.44
CA GLU A 66 13.42 9.12 34.31
C GLU A 66 12.68 9.79 33.14
N GLU A 67 12.89 11.09 32.92
CA GLU A 67 12.30 11.83 31.80
C GLU A 67 12.86 11.34 30.46
N LYS A 68 14.18 11.08 30.39
CA LYS A 68 14.82 10.44 29.24
C LYS A 68 14.24 9.07 28.96
N PHE A 69 14.09 8.25 29.99
CA PHE A 69 13.51 6.92 29.86
C PHE A 69 12.07 6.98 29.32
N ASN A 70 11.23 7.84 29.89
CA ASN A 70 9.85 8.05 29.43
C ASN A 70 9.79 8.58 27.99
N LEU A 71 10.73 9.46 27.60
CA LEU A 71 10.85 9.93 26.22
C LEU A 71 11.22 8.78 25.27
N LYS A 72 12.18 7.92 25.62
CA LYS A 72 12.54 6.73 24.82
C LYS A 72 11.35 5.80 24.61
N VAL A 73 10.54 5.55 25.65
CA VAL A 73 9.30 4.74 25.55
C VAL A 73 8.33 5.36 24.53
N ARG A 74 8.09 6.68 24.59
CA ARG A 74 7.20 7.39 23.65
C ARG A 74 7.73 7.36 22.22
N LEU A 75 9.05 7.50 22.04
CA LEU A 75 9.70 7.46 20.72
C LEU A 75 9.59 6.06 20.08
N VAL A 76 9.80 4.99 20.85
CA VAL A 76 9.63 3.61 20.38
C VAL A 76 8.16 3.32 20.03
N ALA A 77 7.20 3.82 20.81
CA ALA A 77 5.79 3.73 20.46
C ALA A 77 5.49 4.39 19.11
N LYS A 78 6.06 5.58 18.84
CA LYS A 78 5.94 6.26 17.54
C LYS A 78 6.57 5.47 16.40
N LEU A 79 7.74 4.85 16.60
CA LEU A 79 8.37 3.99 15.59
C LEU A 79 7.50 2.76 15.25
N ARG A 80 6.90 2.10 16.26
CA ARG A 80 5.96 0.97 16.04
C ARG A 80 4.74 1.39 15.22
N ASP A 81 4.10 2.50 15.61
CA ASP A 81 2.93 3.00 14.89
C ASP A 81 3.29 3.47 13.47
N ALA A 82 4.47 4.07 13.28
CA ALA A 82 4.97 4.50 11.97
C ALA A 82 5.19 3.32 11.03
N LEU A 83 5.87 2.28 11.50
CA LEU A 83 6.13 1.06 10.72
C LEU A 83 4.84 0.32 10.36
N LEU A 84 3.89 0.22 11.30
CA LEU A 84 2.58 -0.34 11.00
C LEU A 84 1.90 0.48 9.90
N LYS A 85 1.72 1.79 10.06
CA LYS A 85 1.10 2.63 9.02
C LYS A 85 1.86 2.63 7.69
N GLY A 86 3.17 2.37 7.72
CA GLY A 86 4.02 2.20 6.54
C GLY A 86 3.61 1.03 5.63
N PHE A 87 2.90 0.01 6.13
CA PHE A 87 2.47 -1.14 5.33
C PHE A 87 1.61 -0.73 4.13
N ILE A 88 0.88 0.38 4.25
CA ILE A 88 0.03 0.92 3.17
C ILE A 88 0.84 1.10 1.90
N ALA A 89 2.09 1.56 2.02
CA ALA A 89 3.01 1.61 0.90
C ALA A 89 3.73 0.27 0.74
N GLY A 90 4.47 -0.19 1.74
CA GLY A 90 5.48 -1.25 1.58
C GLY A 90 4.96 -2.69 1.59
N GLY A 91 3.71 -2.92 1.97
CA GLY A 91 3.16 -4.24 2.29
C GLY A 91 3.48 -4.71 3.71
N PHE A 92 2.73 -5.69 4.21
CA PHE A 92 2.92 -6.27 5.54
C PHE A 92 4.30 -6.91 5.73
N PRO A 93 4.89 -7.62 4.76
CA PRO A 93 6.15 -8.30 4.98
C PRO A 93 7.31 -7.39 5.41
N LYS A 94 7.45 -6.25 4.72
CA LYS A 94 8.48 -5.25 5.06
C LYS A 94 8.22 -4.60 6.41
N THR A 95 6.95 -4.37 6.74
CA THR A 95 6.52 -3.85 8.05
C THR A 95 6.81 -4.85 9.18
N ILE A 96 6.49 -6.14 9.00
CA ILE A 96 6.75 -7.20 10.00
C ILE A 96 8.25 -7.30 10.26
N ASN A 97 9.06 -7.39 9.21
CA ASN A 97 10.52 -7.45 9.35
C ASN A 97 11.07 -6.20 10.06
N GLY A 98 10.56 -5.01 9.71
CA GLY A 98 11.01 -3.78 10.33
C GLY A 98 10.61 -3.65 11.80
N LEU A 99 9.39 -4.06 12.15
CA LEU A 99 8.92 -4.11 13.54
C LEU A 99 9.70 -5.13 14.36
N GLN A 100 10.06 -6.28 13.78
CA GLN A 100 10.90 -7.28 14.43
C GLN A 100 12.30 -6.72 14.73
N GLN A 101 12.92 -6.02 13.79
CA GLN A 101 14.24 -5.41 14.00
C GLN A 101 14.19 -4.31 15.07
N LEU A 102 13.14 -3.49 15.08
CA LEU A 102 12.89 -2.52 16.15
C LEU A 102 12.69 -3.21 17.51
N TYR A 103 11.91 -4.29 17.58
CA TYR A 103 11.68 -5.07 18.80
C TYR A 103 13.01 -5.60 19.37
N ASN A 104 13.85 -6.18 18.50
CA ASN A 104 15.16 -6.72 18.88
C ASN A 104 16.13 -5.63 19.36
N ALA A 105 16.11 -4.44 18.73
CA ALA A 105 16.95 -3.32 19.11
C ALA A 105 16.50 -2.61 20.40
N THR A 106 15.22 -2.73 20.77
CA THR A 106 14.65 -2.05 21.94
C THR A 106 14.96 -2.81 23.23
N PRO A 107 15.59 -2.20 24.25
CA PRO A 107 15.83 -2.82 25.56
C PRO A 107 14.55 -3.32 26.23
N GLU A 108 14.65 -4.45 26.95
CA GLU A 108 13.52 -5.08 27.63
C GLU A 108 12.77 -4.13 28.58
N ALA A 109 13.51 -3.31 29.34
CA ALA A 109 12.94 -2.33 30.25
C ALA A 109 12.00 -1.33 29.54
N ILE A 110 12.30 -0.96 28.30
CA ILE A 110 11.42 -0.12 27.48
C ILE A 110 10.24 -0.94 26.95
N ARG A 111 10.48 -2.17 26.46
CA ARG A 111 9.42 -3.06 25.93
C ARG A 111 8.31 -3.31 26.95
N GLN A 112 8.67 -3.56 28.22
CA GLN A 112 7.73 -3.78 29.32
C GLN A 112 6.85 -2.56 29.65
N LYS A 113 7.19 -1.36 29.15
CA LYS A 113 6.42 -0.12 29.34
C LYS A 113 5.51 0.21 28.16
N LEU A 114 5.64 -0.51 27.04
CA LEU A 114 4.78 -0.32 25.88
C LEU A 114 3.41 -0.99 26.10
N SER A 115 2.39 -0.53 25.38
CA SER A 115 1.06 -1.16 25.44
C SER A 115 1.13 -2.63 25.02
N LEU A 116 0.51 -3.48 25.83
CA LEU A 116 0.31 -4.91 25.57
C LEU A 116 -1.07 -5.21 24.97
N THR A 117 -1.93 -4.19 24.83
CA THR A 117 -3.23 -4.29 24.19
C THR A 117 -3.27 -3.47 22.91
N PRO A 118 -4.02 -3.93 21.89
CA PRO A 118 -4.23 -3.14 20.67
C PRO A 118 -4.96 -1.83 20.98
N MET A 119 -4.51 -0.74 20.37
CA MET A 119 -5.17 0.56 20.44
C MET A 119 -6.38 0.60 19.50
N ARG A 120 -6.31 -0.14 18.38
CA ARG A 120 -7.30 -0.14 17.31
C ARG A 120 -8.44 -1.12 17.57
N GLN A 121 -8.97 -1.17 18.79
CA GLN A 121 -9.96 -2.18 19.21
C GLN A 121 -11.19 -2.26 18.30
N GLU A 122 -11.57 -3.48 17.92
CA GLU A 122 -12.74 -3.74 17.07
C GLU A 122 -13.65 -4.85 17.63
N GLU A 123 -13.84 -4.91 18.94
CA GLU A 123 -14.63 -5.97 19.60
C GLU A 123 -16.15 -5.80 19.45
N THR A 124 -16.58 -4.61 19.06
CA THR A 124 -18.00 -4.28 18.90
C THR A 124 -18.26 -3.55 17.59
N TRP A 125 -19.50 -3.64 17.10
CA TRP A 125 -19.93 -2.87 15.93
C TRP A 125 -19.81 -1.36 16.12
N HIS A 126 -19.97 -0.87 17.35
CA HIS A 126 -19.82 0.55 17.65
C HIS A 126 -18.38 1.00 17.39
N GLN A 127 -17.39 0.26 17.90
CA GLN A 127 -15.96 0.55 17.67
C GLN A 127 -15.60 0.50 16.18
N VAL A 128 -16.07 -0.53 15.45
CA VAL A 128 -15.84 -0.63 14.00
C VAL A 128 -16.42 0.58 13.25
N LYS A 129 -17.65 1.01 13.59
CA LYS A 129 -18.26 2.20 12.97
C LYS A 129 -17.52 3.48 13.32
N ASP A 130 -17.08 3.64 14.57
CA ASP A 130 -16.35 4.80 15.04
C ASP A 130 -15.00 4.94 14.30
N GLN A 131 -14.26 3.84 14.14
CA GLN A 131 -13.06 3.81 13.29
C GLN A 131 -13.35 4.21 11.85
N ARG A 132 -14.40 3.67 11.22
CA ARG A 132 -14.78 4.03 9.83
C ARG A 132 -15.22 5.48 9.68
N GLN A 133 -15.86 6.05 10.71
CA GLN A 133 -16.22 7.47 10.73
C GLN A 133 -14.99 8.36 10.81
N ARG A 134 -14.01 8.04 11.67
CA ARG A 134 -12.71 8.73 11.70
C ARG A 134 -11.96 8.56 10.38
N GLY A 135 -11.98 7.36 9.80
CA GLY A 135 -11.43 7.07 8.48
C GLY A 135 -12.02 7.96 7.39
N GLN A 136 -13.35 8.09 7.35
CA GLN A 136 -14.02 8.99 6.43
C GLN A 136 -13.61 10.44 6.65
N ALA A 137 -13.55 10.91 7.91
CA ALA A 137 -13.15 12.27 8.22
C ALA A 137 -11.70 12.57 7.81
N LEU A 138 -10.77 11.63 8.01
CA LEU A 138 -9.39 11.74 7.54
C LEU A 138 -9.33 11.78 6.01
N PHE A 139 -10.08 10.89 5.34
CA PHE A 139 -10.16 10.84 3.87
C PHE A 139 -10.74 12.15 3.30
N ASP A 140 -11.80 12.67 3.91
CA ASP A 140 -12.42 13.94 3.58
C ASP A 140 -11.43 15.10 3.70
N ASN A 141 -10.61 15.11 4.76
CA ASN A 141 -9.60 16.15 4.93
C ASN A 141 -8.48 16.05 3.90
N ILE A 142 -8.03 14.83 3.58
CA ILE A 142 -6.95 14.59 2.60
C ILE A 142 -7.38 15.07 1.21
N TYR A 143 -8.55 14.65 0.74
CA TYR A 143 -8.99 14.89 -0.64
C TYR A 143 -9.87 16.14 -0.81
N ASP A 144 -10.40 16.71 0.28
CA ASP A 144 -11.26 17.92 0.29
C ASP A 144 -12.34 17.86 -0.80
N ARG A 145 -12.34 18.79 -1.75
CA ARG A 145 -13.32 18.83 -2.86
C ARG A 145 -13.26 17.61 -3.80
N HIS A 146 -12.24 16.76 -3.70
CA HIS A 146 -12.04 15.61 -4.56
C HIS A 146 -12.48 14.28 -3.92
N THR A 147 -12.87 14.27 -2.64
CA THR A 147 -13.28 13.06 -1.90
C THR A 147 -14.23 12.15 -2.67
N ILE A 148 -15.39 12.69 -3.05
CA ILE A 148 -16.43 11.91 -3.74
C ILE A 148 -15.90 11.32 -5.05
N ARG A 149 -15.10 12.10 -5.79
CA ARG A 149 -14.52 11.66 -7.06
C ARG A 149 -13.52 10.52 -6.86
N VAL A 150 -12.62 10.63 -5.88
CA VAL A 150 -11.59 9.62 -5.65
C VAL A 150 -12.24 8.31 -5.20
N MET A 151 -13.15 8.36 -4.24
CA MET A 151 -13.85 7.16 -3.75
C MET A 151 -14.69 6.51 -4.86
N LYS A 152 -15.49 7.29 -5.60
CA LYS A 152 -16.29 6.79 -6.72
C LYS A 152 -15.42 6.18 -7.83
N THR A 153 -14.22 6.73 -8.06
CA THR A 153 -13.29 6.17 -9.04
C THR A 153 -12.81 4.79 -8.60
N MET A 154 -12.39 4.63 -7.34
CA MET A 154 -11.99 3.31 -6.81
C MET A 154 -13.14 2.32 -6.86
N ASP A 155 -14.35 2.74 -6.48
CA ASP A 155 -15.55 1.91 -6.47
C ASP A 155 -15.93 1.43 -7.89
N THR A 156 -15.84 2.33 -8.88
CA THR A 156 -16.08 2.01 -10.29
C THR A 156 -15.06 1.00 -10.83
N ILE A 157 -13.80 1.09 -10.41
CA ILE A 157 -12.74 0.16 -10.80
C ILE A 157 -12.98 -1.21 -10.17
N TYR A 158 -13.20 -1.23 -8.85
CA TYR A 158 -13.48 -2.41 -8.05
C TYR A 158 -14.13 -2.00 -6.71
N PRO A 159 -15.39 -2.38 -6.42
CA PRO A 159 -16.04 -2.09 -5.14
C PRO A 159 -15.27 -2.56 -3.90
N ASP A 160 -14.71 -3.79 -3.89
CA ASP A 160 -13.86 -4.24 -2.76
C ASP A 160 -12.60 -3.37 -2.60
N LEU A 161 -12.04 -2.82 -3.68
CA LEU A 161 -10.91 -1.90 -3.56
C LEU A 161 -11.33 -0.67 -2.74
N ALA A 162 -12.43 -0.01 -3.10
CA ALA A 162 -12.95 1.15 -2.37
C ALA A 162 -13.30 0.80 -0.92
N GLN A 163 -13.95 -0.34 -0.68
CA GLN A 163 -14.29 -0.78 0.65
C GLN A 163 -13.04 -1.07 1.51
N THR A 164 -12.02 -1.73 0.96
CA THR A 164 -10.76 -1.97 1.66
C THR A 164 -10.06 -0.67 2.02
N ALA A 165 -10.05 0.33 1.13
CA ALA A 165 -9.57 1.67 1.47
C ALA A 165 -10.32 2.24 2.66
N HIS A 166 -11.66 2.31 2.58
CA HIS A 166 -12.45 2.97 3.60
C HIS A 166 -12.37 2.26 4.95
N TYR A 167 -12.59 0.94 4.98
CA TYR A 167 -12.77 0.21 6.24
C TYR A 167 -11.44 -0.18 6.88
N HIS A 168 -10.53 -0.76 6.10
CA HIS A 168 -9.35 -1.44 6.62
C HIS A 168 -8.07 -0.61 6.54
N ILE A 169 -8.08 0.49 5.80
CA ILE A 169 -6.90 1.36 5.64
C ILE A 169 -7.13 2.70 6.32
N TYR A 170 -8.10 3.49 5.85
CA TYR A 170 -8.39 4.78 6.46
C TYR A 170 -9.09 4.59 7.81
N GLY A 171 -10.05 3.68 7.89
CA GLY A 171 -10.77 3.37 9.12
C GLY A 171 -9.85 2.86 10.23
N SER A 172 -9.42 1.60 10.15
CA SER A 172 -8.72 0.95 11.25
C SER A 172 -7.27 1.44 11.45
N VAL A 173 -6.53 1.74 10.38
CA VAL A 173 -5.07 1.94 10.48
C VAL A 173 -4.68 3.42 10.53
N LEU A 174 -5.05 4.21 9.52
CA LEU A 174 -4.54 5.56 9.32
C LEU A 174 -5.26 6.62 10.17
N SER A 175 -6.55 6.44 10.49
CA SER A 175 -7.30 7.43 11.26
C SER A 175 -7.07 7.37 12.77
N ASP A 176 -6.40 6.33 13.28
CA ASP A 176 -5.96 6.34 14.66
C ASP A 176 -4.83 7.37 14.81
N THR A 177 -5.08 8.42 15.60
CA THR A 177 -4.10 9.46 15.89
C THR A 177 -3.67 9.49 17.35
N THR A 178 -3.76 8.35 18.04
CA THR A 178 -3.43 8.24 19.47
C THR A 178 -1.92 8.38 19.69
N VAL A 179 -1.12 7.84 18.77
CA VAL A 179 0.36 7.90 18.84
C VAL A 179 0.95 8.86 17.80
N LEU A 180 0.63 8.65 16.52
CA LEU A 180 1.03 9.57 15.45
C LEU A 180 -0.12 10.48 15.07
N SER A 181 0.16 11.78 14.95
CA SER A 181 -0.79 12.76 14.43
C SER A 181 -1.21 12.47 12.98
N ALA A 182 -2.30 13.10 12.52
CA ALA A 182 -2.72 13.06 11.12
C ALA A 182 -1.64 13.62 10.16
N ARG A 183 -0.88 14.63 10.62
CA ARG A 183 0.27 15.20 9.90
C ARG A 183 1.36 14.15 9.66
N GLU A 184 1.81 13.51 10.72
CA GLU A 184 2.87 12.48 10.68
C GLU A 184 2.43 11.29 9.85
N THR A 185 1.20 10.82 10.07
CA THR A 185 0.60 9.74 9.29
C THR A 185 0.59 10.06 7.79
N SER A 186 0.24 11.30 7.41
CA SER A 186 0.25 11.71 6.00
C SER A 186 1.66 11.78 5.42
N LEU A 187 2.65 12.27 6.19
CA LEU A 187 4.05 12.33 5.76
C LEU A 187 4.66 10.94 5.57
N ILE A 188 4.29 9.97 6.42
CA ILE A 188 4.67 8.56 6.28
C ILE A 188 4.13 7.96 4.97
N VAL A 189 2.87 8.23 4.64
CA VAL A 189 2.28 7.77 3.38
C VAL A 189 2.96 8.41 2.17
N VAL A 190 3.29 9.71 2.25
CA VAL A 190 4.07 10.41 1.21
C VAL A 190 5.46 9.79 1.06
N ALA A 191 6.15 9.50 2.17
CA ALA A 191 7.48 8.88 2.15
C ALA A 191 7.46 7.51 1.47
N GLY A 192 6.48 6.66 1.80
CA GLY A 192 6.31 5.35 1.16
C GLY A 192 5.95 5.45 -0.34
N CYS A 193 5.20 6.48 -0.75
CA CYS A 193 4.93 6.72 -2.15
C CYS A 193 6.18 7.15 -2.93
N PHE A 194 7.04 8.00 -2.33
CA PHE A 194 8.31 8.40 -2.94
C PHE A 194 9.26 7.20 -3.05
N ALA A 195 9.42 6.43 -1.97
CA ALA A 195 10.33 5.29 -1.91
C ALA A 195 10.00 4.18 -2.92
N GLN A 196 8.76 4.11 -3.40
CA GLN A 196 8.33 3.17 -4.44
C GLN A 196 8.08 3.81 -5.80
N ASN A 197 8.42 5.10 -5.97
CA ASN A 197 8.24 5.86 -7.21
C ASN A 197 6.79 5.82 -7.74
N LEU A 198 5.83 6.17 -6.87
CA LEU A 198 4.38 6.11 -7.14
C LEU A 198 3.78 7.50 -7.42
N ASP A 199 4.20 8.12 -8.52
CA ASP A 199 3.83 9.51 -8.89
C ASP A 199 2.32 9.76 -8.92
N SER A 200 1.51 8.76 -9.31
CA SER A 200 0.05 8.90 -9.38
C SER A 200 -0.61 9.15 -8.01
N GLN A 201 -0.04 8.59 -6.94
CA GLN A 201 -0.55 8.73 -5.58
C GLN A 201 0.12 9.90 -4.85
N LEU A 202 1.37 10.22 -5.20
CA LEU A 202 2.16 11.27 -4.56
C LEU A 202 1.45 12.61 -4.53
N ARG A 203 0.80 13.02 -5.63
CA ARG A 203 0.11 14.31 -5.68
C ARG A 203 -1.01 14.39 -4.65
N GLY A 204 -1.93 13.43 -4.64
CA GLY A 204 -3.08 13.43 -3.73
C GLY A 204 -2.64 13.46 -2.27
N HIS A 205 -1.68 12.59 -1.91
CA HIS A 205 -1.16 12.50 -0.55
C HIS A 205 -0.31 13.70 -0.14
N SER A 206 0.41 14.36 -1.07
CA SER A 206 1.13 15.60 -0.78
C SER A 206 0.16 16.73 -0.42
N TYR A 207 -0.94 16.89 -1.16
CA TYR A 207 -2.00 17.84 -0.78
C TYR A 207 -2.61 17.49 0.58
N GLY A 208 -2.90 16.20 0.80
CA GLY A 208 -3.44 15.72 2.07
C GLY A 208 -2.53 15.98 3.26
N ALA A 209 -1.21 15.81 3.10
CA ALA A 209 -0.24 16.13 4.13
C ALA A 209 -0.31 17.62 4.52
N ILE A 210 -0.38 18.53 3.54
CA ILE A 210 -0.54 19.96 3.82
C ILE A 210 -1.91 20.25 4.48
N HIS A 211 -2.99 19.60 4.05
CA HIS A 211 -4.31 19.72 4.72
C HIS A 211 -4.28 19.24 6.17
N ASN A 212 -3.42 18.28 6.50
CA ASN A 212 -3.18 17.79 7.86
C ASN A 212 -2.12 18.62 8.63
N GLY A 213 -1.65 19.74 8.07
CA GLY A 213 -0.75 20.68 8.76
C GLY A 213 0.75 20.50 8.44
N ALA A 214 1.11 19.70 7.44
CA ALA A 214 2.48 19.69 6.93
C ALA A 214 2.79 21.00 6.18
N SER A 215 4.06 21.39 6.16
CA SER A 215 4.58 22.48 5.36
C SER A 215 5.19 21.97 4.04
N GLN A 216 5.46 22.87 3.10
CA GLN A 216 6.25 22.52 1.91
C GLN A 216 7.64 22.01 2.29
N GLN A 217 8.24 22.60 3.33
CA GLN A 217 9.55 22.19 3.82
C GLN A 217 9.51 20.76 4.37
N ASP A 218 8.41 20.32 4.97
CA ASP A 218 8.26 18.93 5.42
C ASP A 218 8.24 17.96 4.22
N LEU A 219 7.50 18.29 3.16
CA LEU A 219 7.49 17.47 1.93
C LEU A 219 8.88 17.40 1.29
N GLN A 220 9.60 18.53 1.28
CA GLN A 220 10.96 18.61 0.75
C GLN A 220 11.93 17.74 1.56
N ARG A 221 11.86 17.80 2.90
CA ARG A 221 12.67 16.94 3.78
C ARG A 221 12.37 15.46 3.59
N VAL A 222 11.09 15.08 3.43
CA VAL A 222 10.71 13.70 3.14
C VAL A 222 11.32 13.24 1.80
N TYR A 223 11.21 14.07 0.75
CA TYR A 223 11.81 13.78 -0.55
C TYR A 223 13.34 13.61 -0.44
N GLU A 224 14.05 14.55 0.19
CA GLU A 224 15.50 14.49 0.40
C GLU A 224 15.92 13.26 1.22
N THR A 225 15.12 12.87 2.22
CA THR A 225 15.32 11.64 3.00
C THR A 225 15.27 10.41 2.10
N VAL A 226 14.24 10.33 1.25
CA VAL A 226 14.08 9.20 0.32
C VAL A 226 15.21 9.17 -0.70
N ILE A 227 15.59 10.32 -1.27
CA ILE A 227 16.70 10.41 -2.22
C ILE A 227 18.00 9.92 -1.59
N ALA A 228 18.33 10.36 -0.38
CA ALA A 228 19.55 9.96 0.33
C ALA A 228 19.60 8.44 0.55
N LEU A 229 18.49 7.82 0.98
CA LEU A 229 18.43 6.37 1.20
C LEU A 229 18.41 5.58 -0.11
N CYS A 230 17.68 6.02 -1.14
CA CYS A 230 17.72 5.38 -2.46
C CYS A 230 19.14 5.41 -3.05
N GLN A 231 19.84 6.55 -2.95
CA GLN A 231 21.23 6.68 -3.38
C GLN A 231 22.19 5.78 -2.59
N TYR A 232 21.96 5.63 -1.28
CA TYR A 232 22.77 4.75 -0.44
C TYR A 232 22.58 3.27 -0.80
N TYR A 233 21.34 2.81 -0.94
CA TYR A 233 21.05 1.40 -1.22
C TYR A 233 21.24 1.01 -2.70
N GLY A 234 21.35 1.98 -3.61
CA GLY A 234 21.70 1.74 -5.02
C GLY A 234 20.48 1.64 -5.94
N PRO A 235 20.05 0.44 -6.41
CA PRO A 235 19.17 0.31 -7.58
C PRO A 235 17.69 0.66 -7.32
N ALA A 236 17.35 1.21 -6.16
CA ALA A 236 16.00 1.69 -5.90
C ALA A 236 15.65 2.82 -6.89
N PRO A 237 14.46 2.81 -7.53
CA PRO A 237 14.08 3.88 -8.43
C PRO A 237 14.14 5.21 -7.68
N ILE A 238 15.01 6.11 -8.14
CA ILE A 238 15.09 7.46 -7.59
C ILE A 238 13.79 8.17 -7.99
N PRO A 239 13.00 8.70 -7.03
CA PRO A 239 11.76 9.37 -7.37
C PRO A 239 12.00 10.46 -8.42
N SER A 240 11.32 10.33 -9.55
CA SER A 240 11.58 11.15 -10.75
C SER A 240 11.09 12.60 -10.58
N THR A 241 10.17 12.84 -9.64
CA THR A 241 9.56 14.13 -9.40
C THR A 241 9.84 14.65 -7.99
N SER A 242 10.36 15.87 -7.91
CA SER A 242 10.42 16.61 -6.64
C SER A 242 9.03 17.14 -6.26
N PRO A 243 8.77 17.41 -4.97
CA PRO A 243 7.53 18.02 -4.52
C PRO A 243 7.30 19.35 -5.23
N LYS A 244 6.20 19.47 -5.99
CA LYS A 244 5.80 20.76 -6.58
C LYS A 244 5.25 21.67 -5.48
N PRO A 245 5.55 22.98 -5.47
CA PRO A 245 4.95 23.90 -4.52
C PRO A 245 3.41 23.84 -4.55
N ILE A 246 2.80 23.50 -3.42
CA ILE A 246 1.34 23.47 -3.27
C ILE A 246 0.88 24.76 -2.59
N THR A 247 0.13 25.57 -3.33
CA THR A 247 -0.60 26.71 -2.77
C THR A 247 -2.04 26.30 -2.43
N ILE A 248 -2.38 26.27 -1.15
CA ILE A 248 -3.78 26.15 -0.72
C ILE A 248 -4.42 27.54 -0.82
N LYS A 249 -5.47 27.66 -1.64
CA LYS A 249 -6.31 28.87 -1.61
C LYS A 249 -7.08 28.87 -0.29
N ASN A 250 -6.61 29.64 0.70
CA ASN A 250 -7.21 29.73 2.03
C ASN A 250 -8.74 29.95 1.97
N LYS A 251 -9.51 29.02 2.55
CA LYS A 251 -10.97 29.15 2.75
C LYS A 251 -11.32 30.31 3.71
N LEU A 252 -10.36 30.79 4.51
CA LEU A 252 -10.57 31.89 5.48
C LEU A 252 -11.12 33.19 4.85
N PHE A 253 -10.80 33.46 3.57
CA PHE A 253 -11.29 34.66 2.90
C PHE A 253 -12.78 34.60 2.50
N ARG A 254 -13.40 33.41 2.43
CA ARG A 254 -14.84 33.30 2.10
C ARG A 254 -15.74 33.59 3.32
N PHE A 255 -15.31 33.26 4.54
CA PHE A 255 -16.10 33.52 5.74
C PHE A 255 -16.12 34.99 6.15
N MET A 256 -15.00 35.71 6.02
CA MET A 256 -14.94 37.15 6.29
C MET A 256 -15.63 38.00 5.20
N ALA A 257 -15.58 37.57 3.94
CA ALA A 257 -16.26 38.26 2.85
C ALA A 257 -17.80 38.12 2.92
N HIS A 258 -18.32 37.03 3.51
CA HIS A 258 -19.76 36.85 3.69
C HIS A 258 -20.33 37.72 4.82
N ARG A 259 -19.59 37.91 5.92
CA ARG A 259 -20.01 38.84 7.00
C ARG A 259 -19.99 40.31 6.57
N LYS A 260 -19.05 40.74 5.72
CA LYS A 260 -19.04 42.13 5.19
C LYS A 260 -20.16 42.41 4.16
N ARG A 261 -20.65 41.37 3.46
CA ARG A 261 -21.76 41.50 2.50
C ARG A 261 -23.16 41.52 3.14
N CYS A 262 -23.33 40.98 4.35
CA CYS A 262 -24.62 41.03 5.06
C CYS A 262 -24.88 42.34 5.83
N MET A 263 -23.87 43.19 6.07
CA MET A 263 -24.04 44.47 6.78
C MET A 263 -24.14 45.71 5.87
N SER A 264 -24.13 45.54 4.54
CA SER A 264 -24.15 46.66 3.58
C SER A 264 -25.35 46.68 2.64
N ARG A 265 -26.43 45.95 2.97
CA ARG A 265 -27.70 45.96 2.20
C ARG A 265 -28.87 46.50 3.03
N LEU A 266 -28.75 47.75 3.46
CA LEU A 266 -29.87 48.68 3.54
C LEU A 266 -29.44 49.92 2.76
N ILE A 267 -29.96 50.08 1.54
CA ILE A 267 -30.19 51.30 0.77
C ILE A 267 -30.46 50.86 -0.67
N ILE A 268 -31.69 51.09 -1.11
CA ILE A 268 -32.20 50.90 -2.48
C ILE A 268 -31.91 52.20 -3.25
N PRO A 269 -31.46 52.16 -4.51
CA PRO A 269 -32.36 52.60 -5.59
C PRO A 269 -32.19 51.90 -6.97
N ILE A 270 -33.35 51.65 -7.58
CA ILE A 270 -33.82 52.01 -8.93
C ILE A 270 -32.95 51.67 -10.17
N SER A 271 -33.60 50.89 -11.04
CA SER A 271 -33.38 50.49 -12.43
C SER A 271 -32.86 51.56 -13.41
N THR A 272 -31.94 51.14 -14.30
CA THR A 272 -32.02 51.38 -15.76
C THR A 272 -31.26 50.28 -16.53
N SER A 273 -31.73 50.02 -17.75
CA SER A 273 -31.50 48.86 -18.63
C SER A 273 -30.33 48.94 -19.62
N LEU A 274 -30.13 47.82 -20.35
CA LEU A 274 -29.41 47.59 -21.64
C LEU A 274 -27.96 47.09 -21.47
N THR A 275 -27.42 46.09 -22.18
CA THR A 275 -27.78 45.40 -23.43
C THR A 275 -27.09 44.01 -23.50
N LYS A 276 -27.65 43.08 -24.27
CA LYS A 276 -27.09 41.75 -24.61
C LYS A 276 -25.83 41.85 -25.48
N VAL A 277 -24.85 40.95 -25.27
CA VAL A 277 -24.02 40.37 -26.35
C VAL A 277 -23.72 38.89 -26.01
N HIS A 278 -24.06 37.99 -26.94
CA HIS A 278 -23.63 36.59 -26.98
C HIS A 278 -22.23 36.49 -27.60
N PHE A 279 -21.35 35.63 -27.06
CA PHE A 279 -20.40 34.82 -27.85
C PHE A 279 -19.86 33.67 -26.98
N PHE A 280 -20.10 32.42 -27.41
CA PHE A 280 -19.23 31.28 -27.11
C PHE A 280 -18.15 31.23 -28.21
N PRO A 281 -16.92 30.78 -27.89
CA PRO A 281 -16.61 29.42 -28.31
C PRO A 281 -15.84 28.59 -27.28
N THR A 282 -16.01 27.30 -27.52
CA THR A 282 -15.39 26.11 -26.94
C THR A 282 -13.87 26.10 -26.97
N GLY A 283 -13.25 25.70 -25.85
CA GLY A 283 -11.86 25.27 -25.78
C GLY A 283 -11.65 24.39 -24.54
N ARG A 284 -11.82 23.07 -24.70
CA ARG A 284 -11.40 22.09 -23.67
C ARG A 284 -9.89 21.89 -23.83
N HIS A 285 -9.11 22.47 -22.93
CA HIS A 285 -7.76 21.99 -22.70
C HIS A 285 -7.84 20.75 -21.80
N SER A 286 -7.58 19.58 -22.39
CA SER A 286 -7.33 18.34 -21.67
C SER A 286 -5.86 18.30 -21.25
N ASP A 287 -5.55 18.83 -20.08
CA ASP A 287 -4.22 18.69 -19.48
C ASP A 287 -4.10 17.28 -18.89
N SER A 288 -3.47 16.37 -19.63
CA SER A 288 -3.18 15.00 -19.20
C SER A 288 -2.12 14.99 -18.11
N LEU A 289 -2.40 14.29 -17.01
CA LEU A 289 -1.54 14.17 -15.82
C LEU A 289 -0.37 13.17 -15.95
N PHE A 290 -0.03 12.71 -17.16
CA PHE A 290 0.89 11.59 -17.36
C PHE A 290 1.86 11.86 -18.52
N PRO A 291 3.17 12.00 -18.27
CA PRO A 291 4.19 11.99 -19.32
C PRO A 291 4.53 10.56 -19.75
N LYS A 292 4.93 10.41 -21.02
CA LYS A 292 5.41 9.17 -21.64
C LYS A 292 6.95 9.21 -21.78
N ASP A 293 7.54 8.02 -21.63
CA ASP A 293 8.84 7.52 -22.09
C ASP A 293 10.12 7.87 -21.30
N ALA A 294 10.83 6.82 -20.87
CA ALA A 294 12.29 6.67 -20.91
C ALA A 294 12.69 5.20 -20.57
N SER A 295 13.50 4.57 -21.43
CA SER A 295 14.07 3.22 -21.23
C SER A 295 15.60 3.22 -21.23
N ASP A 296 16.16 2.18 -20.60
CA ASP A 296 17.51 1.59 -20.70
C ASP A 296 18.67 2.33 -19.98
N THR A 297 19.61 1.71 -19.23
CA THR A 297 20.32 0.41 -19.34
C THR A 297 21.00 0.01 -18.00
N LEU A 298 21.28 -1.28 -17.76
CA LEU A 298 22.58 -1.88 -17.33
C LEU A 298 22.49 -3.44 -17.18
N SER A 299 23.58 -4.15 -17.48
CA SER A 299 23.71 -5.63 -17.65
C SER A 299 24.19 -6.37 -16.39
N SER A 300 23.94 -7.68 -16.17
CA SER A 300 24.77 -8.79 -16.70
C SER A 300 24.12 -10.20 -16.65
N ASP A 301 24.66 -11.08 -17.51
CA ASP A 301 24.70 -12.56 -17.53
C ASP A 301 23.50 -13.44 -17.96
N SER A 302 23.53 -13.74 -19.26
CA SER A 302 23.13 -14.96 -19.99
C SER A 302 21.90 -15.75 -19.55
N TYR A 303 20.74 -15.09 -19.56
CA TYR A 303 19.55 -15.65 -20.21
C TYR A 303 19.26 -14.77 -21.43
N LYS A 304 18.91 -15.35 -22.58
CA LYS A 304 18.31 -14.54 -23.67
C LYS A 304 17.13 -13.79 -23.03
N ARG A 305 17.10 -12.45 -23.09
CA ARG A 305 15.95 -11.66 -22.61
C ARG A 305 14.72 -12.08 -23.43
N GLY A 306 14.00 -13.08 -22.93
CA GLY A 306 12.73 -13.48 -23.50
C GLY A 306 11.70 -12.40 -23.25
N THR A 307 10.71 -12.29 -24.13
CA THR A 307 9.60 -11.36 -23.92
C THR A 307 8.70 -11.85 -22.77
N LEU A 308 7.95 -10.94 -22.14
CA LEU A 308 6.91 -11.33 -21.16
C LEU A 308 5.96 -12.39 -21.72
N LYS A 309 5.71 -12.38 -23.05
CA LYS A 309 4.88 -13.35 -23.75
C LYS A 309 5.44 -14.77 -23.70
N GLU A 310 6.76 -14.93 -23.80
CA GLU A 310 7.41 -16.25 -23.80
C GLU A 310 7.27 -16.97 -22.46
N THR A 311 7.11 -16.22 -21.37
CA THR A 311 6.90 -16.79 -20.03
C THR A 311 5.61 -17.59 -19.90
N ARG A 312 4.65 -17.40 -20.81
CA ARG A 312 3.39 -18.17 -20.89
C ARG A 312 3.63 -19.67 -21.07
N SER A 313 4.74 -20.05 -21.72
CA SER A 313 5.12 -21.45 -21.91
C SER A 313 5.48 -22.17 -20.60
N ILE A 314 5.93 -21.44 -19.58
CA ILE A 314 6.25 -21.99 -18.25
C ILE A 314 5.00 -22.62 -17.64
N PHE A 315 3.84 -21.97 -17.80
CA PHE A 315 2.54 -22.44 -17.31
C PHE A 315 1.74 -23.21 -18.37
N ARG A 316 2.36 -23.54 -19.51
CA ARG A 316 1.73 -24.30 -20.60
C ARG A 316 0.39 -23.72 -21.05
N VAL A 317 0.30 -22.38 -21.11
CA VAL A 317 -0.94 -21.67 -21.49
C VAL A 317 -1.38 -22.07 -22.91
N ASP A 318 -0.43 -22.41 -23.78
CA ASP A 318 -0.66 -22.93 -25.13
C ASP A 318 -1.43 -24.27 -25.18
N LYS A 319 -1.43 -25.01 -24.06
CA LYS A 319 -2.16 -26.28 -23.91
C LYS A 319 -3.46 -26.14 -23.14
N ALA A 320 -3.78 -24.93 -22.67
CA ALA A 320 -5.02 -24.68 -21.95
C ALA A 320 -6.22 -24.73 -22.90
N THR A 321 -7.32 -25.28 -22.41
CA THR A 321 -8.60 -25.40 -23.10
C THR A 321 -9.66 -24.63 -22.33
N SER A 322 -10.81 -24.36 -22.94
CA SER A 322 -11.97 -23.73 -22.27
C SER A 322 -12.31 -24.33 -20.90
N LYS A 323 -12.09 -25.63 -20.71
CA LYS A 323 -12.42 -26.39 -19.49
C LYS A 323 -11.49 -26.14 -18.32
N ASN A 324 -10.20 -25.87 -18.58
CA ASN A 324 -9.18 -25.71 -17.54
C ASN A 324 -8.48 -24.34 -17.60
N TYR A 325 -8.90 -23.44 -18.48
CA TYR A 325 -8.26 -22.14 -18.65
C TYR A 325 -8.29 -21.29 -17.36
N LEU A 326 -9.37 -21.36 -16.58
CA LEU A 326 -9.50 -20.66 -15.30
C LEU A 326 -8.57 -21.18 -14.20
N GLU A 327 -8.04 -22.40 -14.35
CA GLU A 327 -7.12 -23.03 -13.40
C GLU A 327 -5.67 -22.68 -13.72
N ASN A 328 -5.39 -22.11 -14.91
CA ASN A 328 -4.04 -21.76 -15.29
C ASN A 328 -3.52 -20.57 -14.48
N HIS A 329 -2.49 -20.79 -13.66
CA HIS A 329 -1.98 -19.78 -12.74
C HIS A 329 -1.47 -18.51 -13.43
N TRP A 330 -0.99 -18.59 -14.66
CA TRP A 330 -0.42 -17.43 -15.37
C TRP A 330 -1.43 -16.28 -15.49
N ILE A 331 -2.73 -16.58 -15.65
CA ILE A 331 -3.76 -15.57 -15.91
C ILE A 331 -3.89 -14.55 -14.77
N TYR A 332 -3.56 -14.94 -13.53
CA TYR A 332 -3.64 -14.08 -12.35
C TYR A 332 -2.27 -13.82 -11.69
N VAL A 333 -1.31 -14.75 -11.81
CA VAL A 333 0.06 -14.55 -11.30
C VAL A 333 0.81 -13.50 -12.13
N ALA A 334 0.65 -13.50 -13.46
CA ALA A 334 1.32 -12.52 -14.31
C ALA A 334 0.95 -11.06 -13.99
N PRO A 335 -0.34 -10.67 -13.96
CA PRO A 335 -0.70 -9.28 -13.63
C PRO A 335 -0.30 -8.89 -12.20
N LEU A 336 -0.38 -9.82 -11.24
CA LEU A 336 0.07 -9.62 -9.86
C LEU A 336 1.57 -9.29 -9.79
N VAL A 337 2.41 -10.11 -10.43
CA VAL A 337 3.88 -9.98 -10.36
C VAL A 337 4.33 -8.72 -11.07
N VAL A 338 3.83 -8.41 -12.27
CA VAL A 338 4.22 -7.16 -12.96
C VAL A 338 3.76 -5.93 -12.16
N SER A 339 2.62 -5.99 -11.47
CA SER A 339 2.18 -4.95 -10.55
C SER A 339 3.13 -4.79 -9.36
N GLY A 340 3.54 -5.91 -8.74
CA GLY A 340 4.51 -5.93 -7.64
C GLY A 340 5.87 -5.33 -8.04
N LEU A 341 6.32 -5.61 -9.26
CA LEU A 341 7.57 -5.10 -9.86
C LEU A 341 7.46 -3.64 -10.35
N ASN A 342 6.33 -2.96 -10.14
CA ASN A 342 6.09 -1.58 -10.59
C ASN A 342 5.93 -1.41 -12.13
N HIS A 343 5.53 -2.48 -12.82
CA HIS A 343 5.27 -2.54 -14.26
C HIS A 343 3.78 -2.79 -14.57
N ALA A 344 2.88 -2.15 -13.81
CA ALA A 344 1.44 -2.35 -13.94
C ALA A 344 0.88 -2.06 -15.35
N ASN A 345 1.55 -1.23 -16.15
CA ASN A 345 1.12 -0.93 -17.53
C ASN A 345 1.11 -2.17 -18.44
N ASP A 346 1.96 -3.16 -18.17
CA ASP A 346 2.02 -4.40 -18.96
C ASP A 346 0.80 -5.29 -18.77
N ILE A 347 -0.03 -5.03 -17.73
CA ILE A 347 -1.31 -5.71 -17.51
C ILE A 347 -2.25 -5.53 -18.70
N SER A 348 -2.21 -4.38 -19.39
CA SER A 348 -3.05 -4.17 -20.59
C SER A 348 -2.69 -5.16 -21.70
N GLN A 349 -1.41 -5.48 -21.86
CA GLN A 349 -0.93 -6.42 -22.88
C GLN A 349 -1.17 -7.88 -22.45
N ILE A 350 -1.02 -8.18 -21.16
CA ILE A 350 -1.43 -9.46 -20.56
C ILE A 350 -2.92 -9.73 -20.81
N TYR A 351 -3.79 -8.75 -20.52
CA TYR A 351 -5.23 -8.86 -20.77
C TYR A 351 -5.53 -9.14 -22.24
N LYS A 352 -4.87 -8.43 -23.17
CA LYS A 352 -5.05 -8.65 -24.62
C LYS A 352 -4.71 -10.08 -25.02
N TRP A 353 -3.57 -10.61 -24.55
CA TRP A 353 -3.16 -11.98 -24.80
C TRP A 353 -4.15 -13.02 -24.27
N ILE A 354 -4.68 -12.80 -23.07
CA ILE A 354 -5.71 -13.66 -22.48
C ILE A 354 -7.01 -13.62 -23.30
N SER A 355 -7.42 -12.42 -23.73
CA SER A 355 -8.61 -12.27 -24.58
C SER A 355 -8.44 -13.01 -25.90
N GLU A 356 -7.27 -12.87 -26.55
CA GLU A 356 -6.94 -13.57 -27.80
C GLU A 356 -7.00 -15.10 -27.64
N ASP A 357 -6.52 -15.64 -26.52
CA ASP A 357 -6.61 -17.07 -26.24
C ASP A 357 -8.06 -17.54 -26.16
N ILE A 358 -8.92 -16.80 -25.45
CA ILE A 358 -10.34 -17.14 -25.29
C ILE A 358 -11.08 -16.99 -26.62
N ASP A 359 -10.74 -15.97 -27.40
CA ASP A 359 -11.34 -15.76 -28.72
C ASP A 359 -11.02 -16.90 -29.70
N ALA A 360 -9.86 -17.54 -29.54
CA ALA A 360 -9.43 -18.70 -30.33
C ALA A 360 -10.03 -20.04 -29.89
N MET A 361 -10.85 -20.08 -28.82
CA MET A 361 -11.52 -21.31 -28.38
C MET A 361 -12.73 -21.60 -29.27
N ASP A 362 -12.60 -22.55 -30.19
CA ASP A 362 -13.66 -22.89 -31.17
C ASP A 362 -14.87 -23.60 -30.54
N ASP A 363 -14.71 -24.18 -29.35
CA ASP A 363 -15.77 -24.90 -28.63
C ASP A 363 -16.69 -23.98 -27.82
N LEU A 364 -16.40 -22.67 -27.76
CA LEU A 364 -17.21 -21.67 -27.07
C LEU A 364 -17.92 -20.74 -28.07
N ASN A 365 -19.20 -20.47 -27.83
CA ASN A 365 -19.91 -19.41 -28.52
C ASN A 365 -19.55 -18.01 -27.97
N ALA A 366 -20.08 -16.95 -28.58
CA ALA A 366 -19.75 -15.57 -28.22
C ALA A 366 -20.09 -15.21 -26.75
N ASP A 367 -21.25 -15.65 -26.25
CA ASP A 367 -21.69 -15.38 -24.88
C ASP A 367 -20.86 -16.17 -23.86
N GLU A 368 -20.50 -17.40 -24.19
CA GLU A 368 -19.60 -18.23 -23.37
C GLU A 368 -18.20 -17.64 -23.29
N LYS A 369 -17.65 -17.15 -24.41
CA LYS A 369 -16.37 -16.41 -24.44
C LYS A 369 -16.43 -15.16 -23.58
N LEU A 370 -17.49 -14.37 -23.70
CA LEU A 370 -17.70 -13.16 -22.92
C LEU A 370 -17.78 -13.46 -21.41
N SER A 371 -18.52 -14.51 -21.03
CA SER A 371 -18.62 -15.00 -19.66
C SER A 371 -17.28 -15.48 -19.11
N LEU A 372 -16.50 -16.22 -19.90
CA LEU A 372 -15.17 -16.68 -19.50
C LEU A 372 -14.21 -15.51 -19.29
N LYS A 373 -14.20 -14.51 -20.20
CA LYS A 373 -13.41 -13.29 -20.03
C LYS A 373 -13.77 -12.54 -18.74
N ALA A 374 -15.06 -12.41 -18.42
CA ALA A 374 -15.51 -11.79 -17.19
C ALA A 374 -15.02 -12.53 -15.93
N LYS A 375 -15.05 -13.87 -15.93
CA LYS A 375 -14.51 -14.70 -14.84
C LYS A 375 -13.00 -14.52 -14.68
N VAL A 376 -12.24 -14.46 -15.78
CA VAL A 376 -10.79 -14.19 -15.73
C VAL A 376 -10.51 -12.80 -15.17
N VAL A 377 -11.21 -11.77 -15.63
CA VAL A 377 -11.02 -10.39 -15.11
C VAL A 377 -11.39 -10.30 -13.62
N ALA A 378 -12.45 -10.99 -13.18
CA ALA A 378 -12.80 -11.08 -11.76
C ALA A 378 -11.66 -11.71 -10.95
N LYS A 379 -11.07 -12.81 -11.44
CA LYS A 379 -9.92 -13.47 -10.80
C LYS A 379 -8.68 -12.58 -10.75
N GLN A 380 -8.38 -11.87 -11.82
CA GLN A 380 -7.27 -10.90 -11.86
C GLN A 380 -7.47 -9.75 -10.87
N ARG A 381 -8.68 -9.18 -10.78
CA ARG A 381 -9.02 -8.13 -9.80
C ARG A 381 -8.82 -8.61 -8.37
N ASP A 382 -9.29 -9.81 -8.06
CA ASP A 382 -9.19 -10.37 -6.71
C ASP A 382 -7.74 -10.71 -6.34
N ALA A 383 -6.96 -11.30 -7.25
CA ALA A 383 -5.53 -11.53 -7.05
C ALA A 383 -4.76 -10.22 -6.82
N LEU A 384 -5.00 -9.19 -7.64
CA LEU A 384 -4.39 -7.87 -7.47
C LEU A 384 -4.74 -7.24 -6.13
N LEU A 385 -5.99 -7.35 -5.68
CA LEU A 385 -6.43 -6.86 -4.36
C LEU A 385 -5.75 -7.59 -3.22
N LYS A 386 -5.61 -8.91 -3.29
CA LYS A 386 -4.85 -9.70 -2.31
C LYS A 386 -3.36 -9.34 -2.33
N GLY A 387 -2.85 -8.80 -3.43
CA GLY A 387 -1.52 -8.21 -3.54
C GLY A 387 -1.23 -7.01 -2.63
N ILE A 388 -2.24 -6.40 -1.98
CA ILE A 388 -2.04 -5.41 -0.91
C ILE A 388 -1.11 -5.95 0.17
N ILE A 389 -1.19 -7.25 0.46
CA ILE A 389 -0.39 -7.87 1.52
C ILE A 389 1.11 -7.80 1.21
N PRO A 390 1.61 -8.35 0.08
CA PRO A 390 3.04 -8.29 -0.23
C PRO A 390 3.55 -6.89 -0.60
N TYR A 391 2.79 -6.09 -1.36
CA TYR A 391 3.35 -4.87 -2.00
C TYR A 391 2.57 -3.57 -1.74
N GLY A 392 1.57 -3.60 -0.87
CA GLY A 392 0.81 -2.43 -0.45
C GLY A 392 -0.29 -1.98 -1.40
N TYR A 393 -1.00 -0.94 -0.97
CA TYR A 393 -2.22 -0.46 -1.61
C TYR A 393 -1.99 0.33 -2.91
N PRO A 394 -0.98 1.21 -3.04
CA PRO A 394 -0.75 1.97 -4.26
C PRO A 394 -0.53 1.13 -5.52
N LYS A 395 0.32 0.10 -5.44
CA LYS A 395 0.56 -0.82 -6.56
C LYS A 395 -0.72 -1.60 -6.91
N THR A 396 -1.53 -1.94 -5.91
CA THR A 396 -2.86 -2.54 -6.12
C THR A 396 -3.79 -1.61 -6.91
N ILE A 397 -3.88 -0.34 -6.54
CA ILE A 397 -4.69 0.65 -7.28
C ILE A 397 -4.21 0.73 -8.73
N MET A 398 -2.90 0.81 -8.96
CA MET A 398 -2.34 0.92 -10.30
C MET A 398 -2.67 -0.31 -11.15
N GLY A 399 -2.43 -1.51 -10.62
CA GLY A 399 -2.71 -2.75 -11.35
C GLY A 399 -4.19 -2.93 -11.68
N THR A 400 -5.08 -2.72 -10.70
CA THR A 400 -6.54 -2.82 -10.90
C THR A 400 -7.06 -1.73 -11.85
N ARG A 401 -6.47 -0.53 -11.82
CA ARG A 401 -6.82 0.56 -12.73
C ARG A 401 -6.45 0.22 -14.18
N VAL A 402 -5.22 -0.24 -14.43
CA VAL A 402 -4.79 -0.60 -15.80
C VAL A 402 -5.65 -1.74 -16.34
N LEU A 403 -5.95 -2.75 -15.52
CA LEU A 403 -6.86 -3.83 -15.89
C LEU A 403 -8.25 -3.30 -16.24
N TYR A 404 -8.81 -2.42 -15.42
CA TYR A 404 -10.11 -1.79 -15.69
C TYR A 404 -10.09 -1.02 -17.01
N ASP A 405 -9.07 -0.20 -17.26
CA ASP A 405 -8.97 0.59 -18.48
C ASP A 405 -8.83 -0.31 -19.73
N ALA A 406 -8.15 -1.45 -19.63
CA ALA A 406 -8.00 -2.43 -20.71
C ALA A 406 -9.27 -3.27 -20.97
N THR A 407 -10.17 -3.38 -19.98
CA THR A 407 -11.37 -4.24 -20.08
C THR A 407 -12.50 -3.54 -20.86
N PRO A 408 -13.07 -4.15 -21.92
CA PRO A 408 -14.27 -3.66 -22.63
C PRO A 408 -15.50 -3.51 -21.74
N GLN A 409 -16.43 -2.63 -22.14
CA GLN A 409 -17.63 -2.32 -21.35
C GLN A 409 -18.55 -3.54 -21.17
N GLU A 410 -18.75 -4.33 -22.22
CA GLU A 410 -19.54 -5.58 -22.18
C GLU A 410 -19.05 -6.58 -21.13
N ILE A 411 -17.74 -6.68 -20.91
CA ILE A 411 -17.16 -7.52 -19.84
C ILE A 411 -17.35 -6.85 -18.47
N LYS A 412 -17.13 -5.53 -18.38
CA LYS A 412 -17.36 -4.76 -17.15
C LYS A 412 -18.79 -4.90 -16.65
N ASP A 413 -19.77 -4.99 -17.54
CA ASP A 413 -21.18 -5.11 -17.22
C ASP A 413 -21.53 -6.45 -16.55
N LEU A 414 -20.74 -7.49 -16.81
CA LEU A 414 -20.86 -8.80 -16.15
C LEU A 414 -20.14 -8.91 -14.80
N LEU A 415 -19.30 -7.94 -14.44
CA LEU A 415 -18.58 -7.96 -13.16
C LEU A 415 -19.47 -7.53 -11.98
N PRO A 416 -19.19 -8.04 -10.76
CA PRO A 416 -19.89 -7.59 -9.54
C PRO A 416 -19.84 -6.08 -9.37
N LYS A 417 -21.01 -5.50 -9.08
CA LYS A 417 -21.20 -4.05 -8.86
C LYS A 417 -21.18 -3.68 -7.38
N ASP A 418 -21.30 -4.66 -6.49
CA ASP A 418 -21.18 -4.52 -5.04
C ASP A 418 -19.92 -5.25 -4.55
N PRO A 419 -19.37 -4.88 -3.38
CA PRO A 419 -18.27 -5.62 -2.77
C PRO A 419 -18.64 -7.07 -2.51
N ILE A 420 -17.71 -7.98 -2.82
CA ILE A 420 -17.82 -9.40 -2.51
C ILE A 420 -17.67 -9.58 -0.99
N ARG A 421 -16.70 -8.89 -0.38
CA ARG A 421 -16.44 -8.90 1.06
C ARG A 421 -17.40 -7.97 1.76
N LYS A 422 -18.64 -8.36 2.01
CA LYS A 422 -19.68 -7.48 2.60
C LYS A 422 -19.43 -7.15 4.08
N ASP A 423 -18.55 -6.19 4.37
CA ASP A 423 -18.20 -5.79 5.74
C ASP A 423 -19.16 -4.72 6.31
N ASN A 424 -20.42 -4.69 5.92
CA ASN A 424 -21.37 -3.59 6.20
C ASN A 424 -22.14 -3.71 7.53
N ASP A 425 -22.10 -4.87 8.18
CA ASP A 425 -22.74 -5.13 9.46
C ASP A 425 -21.88 -6.02 10.38
N TRP A 426 -22.30 -6.14 11.64
CA TRP A 426 -21.55 -6.87 12.65
C TRP A 426 -21.52 -8.38 12.45
N GLU A 427 -22.62 -8.97 11.97
CA GLU A 427 -22.67 -10.41 11.74
C GLU A 427 -21.75 -10.81 10.60
N SER A 428 -21.71 -10.01 9.55
CA SER A 428 -20.79 -10.19 8.43
C SER A 428 -19.33 -10.05 8.89
N VAL A 429 -18.98 -9.03 9.68
CA VAL A 429 -17.63 -8.87 10.25
C VAL A 429 -17.24 -10.07 11.12
N LYS A 430 -18.11 -10.54 12.02
CA LYS A 430 -17.85 -11.74 12.83
C LYS A 430 -17.69 -13.00 11.99
N ALA A 431 -18.51 -13.16 10.95
CA ALA A 431 -18.42 -14.29 10.04
C ALA A 431 -17.08 -14.27 9.29
N HIS A 432 -16.62 -13.10 8.87
CA HIS A 432 -15.32 -12.93 8.21
C HIS A 432 -14.18 -13.27 9.17
N ARG A 433 -14.25 -12.83 10.43
CA ARG A 433 -13.28 -13.21 11.47
C ARG A 433 -13.20 -14.70 11.69
N LYS A 434 -14.35 -15.36 11.85
CA LYS A 434 -14.40 -16.82 12.02
C LYS A 434 -13.77 -17.55 10.83
N ARG A 435 -14.05 -17.11 9.59
CA ARG A 435 -13.43 -17.70 8.38
C ARG A 435 -11.93 -17.40 8.30
N GLY A 436 -11.53 -16.18 8.65
CA GLY A 436 -10.13 -15.76 8.72
C GLY A 436 -9.32 -16.58 9.70
N HIS A 437 -9.85 -16.80 10.91
CA HIS A 437 -9.24 -17.66 11.92
C HIS A 437 -9.04 -19.07 11.38
N ALA A 438 -10.09 -19.69 10.85
CA ALA A 438 -9.98 -21.03 10.28
C ALA A 438 -8.99 -21.11 9.11
N PHE A 439 -8.93 -20.07 8.26
CA PHE A 439 -7.98 -20.02 7.15
C PHE A 439 -6.54 -19.85 7.64
N PHE A 440 -6.32 -19.02 8.66
CA PHE A 440 -5.02 -18.85 9.30
C PHE A 440 -4.57 -20.15 9.98
N ASP A 441 -5.44 -20.78 10.78
CA ASP A 441 -5.16 -22.01 11.50
C ASP A 441 -4.76 -23.14 10.51
N LEU A 442 -5.45 -23.22 9.37
CA LEU A 442 -5.09 -24.18 8.31
C LEU A 442 -3.69 -23.93 7.73
N LEU A 443 -3.30 -22.67 7.53
CA LEU A 443 -2.03 -22.34 6.87
C LEU A 443 -0.81 -22.55 7.75
N TYR A 444 -0.96 -22.36 9.06
CA TYR A 444 0.15 -22.42 10.02
C TYR A 444 0.11 -23.67 10.91
N ASP A 445 -1.00 -24.42 10.92
CA ASP A 445 -1.15 -25.71 11.60
C ASP A 445 -0.60 -25.67 13.04
N ASP A 446 0.36 -26.52 13.39
CA ASP A 446 1.01 -26.59 14.71
C ASP A 446 1.70 -25.27 15.16
N ASP A 447 2.08 -24.39 14.22
CA ASP A 447 2.74 -23.11 14.53
C ASP A 447 1.74 -21.94 14.73
N THR A 448 0.43 -22.18 14.61
CA THR A 448 -0.62 -21.15 14.64
C THR A 448 -0.56 -20.24 15.88
N ASP A 449 -0.61 -20.84 17.07
CA ASP A 449 -0.64 -20.08 18.34
C ASP A 449 0.66 -19.30 18.54
N LYS A 450 1.79 -19.93 18.20
CA LYS A 450 3.11 -19.30 18.23
C LYS A 450 3.19 -18.11 17.28
N MET A 451 2.65 -18.22 16.07
CA MET A 451 2.63 -17.12 15.10
C MET A 451 1.80 -15.94 15.60
N ARG A 452 0.59 -16.19 16.13
CA ARG A 452 -0.26 -15.14 16.71
C ARG A 452 0.38 -14.46 17.93
N ALA A 453 1.00 -15.25 18.80
CA ALA A 453 1.72 -14.75 19.97
C ALA A 453 2.89 -13.84 19.57
N ASN A 454 3.72 -14.29 18.63
CA ASN A 454 4.85 -13.50 18.12
C ASN A 454 4.41 -12.16 17.53
N LEU A 455 3.37 -12.15 16.69
CA LEU A 455 2.86 -10.92 16.08
C LEU A 455 2.36 -9.93 17.14
N SER A 456 1.66 -10.43 18.17
CA SER A 456 1.12 -9.62 19.26
C SER A 456 2.21 -9.10 20.20
N GLU A 457 3.24 -9.91 20.47
CA GLU A 457 4.39 -9.52 21.27
C GLU A 457 5.19 -8.40 20.60
N ILE A 458 5.45 -8.53 19.29
CA ILE A 458 6.12 -7.50 18.50
C ILE A 458 5.30 -6.21 18.51
N TYR A 459 4.00 -6.28 18.19
CA TYR A 459 3.07 -5.17 18.26
C TYR A 459 1.60 -5.63 18.29
N PRO A 460 0.82 -5.37 19.36
CA PRO A 460 -0.56 -5.83 19.44
C PRO A 460 -1.45 -5.36 18.27
N ASP A 461 -1.29 -4.13 17.79
CA ASP A 461 -2.04 -3.64 16.61
C ASP A 461 -1.61 -4.33 15.29
N LEU A 462 -0.37 -4.83 15.20
CA LEU A 462 0.06 -5.67 14.06
C LEU A 462 -0.72 -6.99 14.07
N GLY A 463 -0.75 -7.67 15.21
CA GLY A 463 -1.52 -8.90 15.40
C GLY A 463 -2.99 -8.69 15.05
N GLN A 464 -3.59 -7.62 15.58
CA GLN A 464 -4.98 -7.28 15.29
C GLN A 464 -5.22 -6.98 13.81
N SER A 465 -4.34 -6.23 13.14
CA SER A 465 -4.49 -5.89 11.72
C SER A 465 -4.43 -7.14 10.83
N ILE A 466 -3.51 -8.06 11.14
CA ILE A 466 -3.37 -9.34 10.43
C ILE A 466 -4.61 -10.19 10.64
N ASP A 467 -5.08 -10.29 11.87
CA ASP A 467 -6.20 -11.15 12.23
C ASP A 467 -7.52 -10.59 11.67
N HIS A 468 -7.87 -9.34 12.01
CA HIS A 468 -9.20 -8.75 11.73
C HIS A 468 -9.37 -8.18 10.32
N SER A 469 -8.29 -7.79 9.63
CA SER A 469 -8.39 -7.21 8.27
C SER A 469 -7.81 -8.14 7.21
N VAL A 470 -6.58 -8.63 7.40
CA VAL A 470 -5.86 -9.40 6.37
C VAL A 470 -6.47 -10.79 6.18
N TYR A 471 -6.49 -11.61 7.22
CA TYR A 471 -6.98 -12.98 7.11
C TYR A 471 -8.51 -13.04 7.09
N SER A 472 -9.17 -12.22 7.90
CA SER A 472 -10.63 -12.16 8.00
C SER A 472 -11.31 -11.74 6.70
N SER A 473 -11.10 -10.50 6.25
CA SER A 473 -11.83 -9.95 5.10
C SER A 473 -11.13 -10.26 3.78
N LEU A 474 -9.82 -10.05 3.70
CA LEU A 474 -9.10 -10.10 2.42
C LEU A 474 -8.80 -11.54 1.94
N LEU A 475 -8.06 -12.32 2.72
CA LEU A 475 -7.50 -13.60 2.27
C LEU A 475 -8.49 -14.77 2.37
N SER A 476 -9.33 -14.85 3.41
CA SER A 476 -10.28 -15.96 3.57
C SER A 476 -11.48 -15.92 2.62
N GLU A 477 -11.64 -14.83 1.85
CA GLU A 477 -12.63 -14.77 0.78
C GLU A 477 -12.12 -15.57 -0.43
N VAL A 478 -12.66 -16.77 -0.62
CA VAL A 478 -12.19 -17.75 -1.60
C VAL A 478 -13.19 -18.06 -2.72
N SER A 479 -14.26 -17.26 -2.85
CA SER A 479 -15.28 -17.48 -3.90
C SER A 479 -14.81 -17.12 -5.31
N VAL A 480 -13.75 -16.30 -5.45
CA VAL A 480 -13.19 -15.86 -6.75
C VAL A 480 -11.82 -16.48 -7.03
N THR A 481 -10.87 -16.31 -6.10
CA THR A 481 -9.61 -17.07 -6.07
C THR A 481 -9.70 -18.12 -4.98
N SER A 482 -9.46 -19.39 -5.30
CA SER A 482 -9.54 -20.48 -4.31
C SER A 482 -8.52 -20.33 -3.17
N ALA A 483 -8.62 -21.17 -2.14
CA ALA A 483 -7.61 -21.23 -1.07
C ALA A 483 -6.19 -21.45 -1.62
N LYS A 484 -6.04 -22.39 -2.56
CA LYS A 484 -4.79 -22.67 -3.28
C LYS A 484 -4.28 -21.44 -4.02
N GLU A 485 -5.14 -20.80 -4.81
CA GLU A 485 -4.79 -19.63 -5.61
C GLU A 485 -4.42 -18.43 -4.74
N THR A 486 -5.10 -18.27 -3.60
CA THR A 486 -4.79 -17.26 -2.58
C THR A 486 -3.39 -17.46 -2.01
N SER A 487 -3.02 -18.69 -1.65
CA SER A 487 -1.66 -18.98 -1.18
C SER A 487 -0.61 -18.74 -2.29
N ILE A 488 -0.93 -19.10 -3.53
CA ILE A 488 -0.05 -18.80 -4.69
C ILE A 488 0.14 -17.29 -4.88
N VAL A 489 -0.91 -16.48 -4.71
CA VAL A 489 -0.80 -15.01 -4.76
C VAL A 489 0.18 -14.50 -3.70
N LEU A 490 0.12 -15.01 -2.47
CA LEU A 490 1.06 -14.64 -1.41
C LEU A 490 2.50 -15.02 -1.75
N VAL A 491 2.71 -16.26 -2.23
CA VAL A 491 4.03 -16.75 -2.64
C VAL A 491 4.61 -15.93 -3.79
N ALA A 492 3.85 -15.73 -4.87
CA ALA A 492 4.28 -14.97 -6.04
C ALA A 492 4.57 -13.50 -5.70
N GLY A 493 3.73 -12.88 -4.85
CA GLY A 493 3.96 -11.53 -4.35
C GLY A 493 5.23 -11.42 -3.51
N CYS A 494 5.46 -12.35 -2.57
CA CYS A 494 6.67 -12.39 -1.76
C CYS A 494 7.93 -12.58 -2.61
N LEU A 495 7.88 -13.48 -3.60
CA LEU A 495 8.97 -13.68 -4.56
C LEU A 495 9.27 -12.40 -5.36
N SER A 496 8.25 -11.70 -5.86
CA SER A 496 8.43 -10.49 -6.67
C SER A 496 9.14 -9.35 -5.93
N LEU A 497 9.11 -9.36 -4.60
CA LEU A 497 9.72 -8.35 -3.74
C LEU A 497 10.86 -8.90 -2.87
N GLN A 498 11.30 -10.14 -3.09
CA GLN A 498 12.41 -10.77 -2.38
C GLN A 498 12.20 -10.79 -0.85
N LEU A 499 10.99 -11.16 -0.42
CA LEU A 499 10.55 -11.16 0.98
C LEU A 499 10.80 -12.53 1.65
N THR A 500 12.06 -12.98 1.67
CA THR A 500 12.45 -14.35 2.06
C THR A 500 11.91 -14.82 3.41
N PRO A 501 11.97 -14.04 4.52
CA PRO A 501 11.51 -14.51 5.83
C PRO A 501 10.04 -14.95 5.85
N LEU A 502 9.18 -14.31 5.06
CA LEU A 502 7.76 -14.63 5.00
C LEU A 502 7.40 -15.54 3.82
N LEU A 503 8.30 -15.69 2.84
CA LEU A 503 8.12 -16.62 1.74
C LEU A 503 8.00 -18.07 2.23
N ILE A 504 8.85 -18.49 3.17
CA ILE A 504 8.90 -19.87 3.70
C ILE A 504 7.53 -20.32 4.28
N PRO A 505 6.94 -19.63 5.28
CA PRO A 505 5.65 -20.05 5.82
C PRO A 505 4.53 -20.00 4.77
N HIS A 506 4.57 -19.06 3.82
CA HIS A 506 3.58 -19.00 2.75
C HIS A 506 3.72 -20.13 1.73
N ILE A 507 4.93 -20.63 1.46
CA ILE A 507 5.09 -21.86 0.67
C ILE A 507 4.52 -23.06 1.43
N GLY A 508 4.80 -23.19 2.73
CA GLY A 508 4.20 -24.22 3.59
C GLY A 508 2.67 -24.22 3.50
N GLY A 509 2.06 -23.05 3.71
CA GLY A 509 0.62 -22.88 3.58
C GLY A 509 0.09 -23.11 2.14
N ALA A 510 0.87 -22.81 1.11
CA ALA A 510 0.50 -23.14 -0.28
C ALA A 510 0.46 -24.66 -0.50
N LYS A 511 1.42 -25.41 0.07
CA LYS A 511 1.44 -26.88 0.02
C LYS A 511 0.27 -27.50 0.77
N VAL A 512 -0.09 -26.97 1.94
CA VAL A 512 -1.30 -27.39 2.68
C VAL A 512 -2.56 -27.23 1.84
N ASN A 513 -2.66 -26.14 1.07
CA ASN A 513 -3.76 -25.92 0.13
C ASN A 513 -3.61 -26.68 -1.21
N GLY A 514 -2.69 -27.64 -1.32
CA GLY A 514 -2.55 -28.50 -2.50
C GLY A 514 -1.74 -27.92 -3.65
N THR A 515 -0.89 -26.91 -3.39
CA THR A 515 0.12 -26.46 -4.37
C THR A 515 1.27 -27.45 -4.40
N THR A 516 1.59 -27.94 -5.59
CA THR A 516 2.67 -28.91 -5.82
C THR A 516 4.03 -28.20 -5.92
N ASP A 517 5.12 -28.93 -5.67
CA ASP A 517 6.47 -28.41 -5.87
C ASP A 517 6.73 -27.98 -7.33
N GLN A 518 6.07 -28.65 -8.29
CA GLN A 518 6.16 -28.29 -9.69
C GLN A 518 5.54 -26.91 -9.97
N GLU A 519 4.36 -26.65 -9.44
CA GLU A 519 3.69 -25.35 -9.57
C GLU A 519 4.50 -24.24 -8.88
N LEU A 520 5.10 -24.51 -7.71
CA LEU A 520 5.99 -23.57 -7.03
C LEU A 520 7.24 -23.24 -7.86
N ARG A 521 7.84 -24.25 -8.50
CA ARG A 521 8.96 -24.05 -9.43
C ARG A 521 8.57 -23.20 -10.64
N GLU A 522 7.41 -23.46 -11.24
CA GLU A 522 6.88 -22.67 -12.37
C GLU A 522 6.66 -21.20 -11.98
N ILE A 523 6.08 -20.95 -10.79
CA ILE A 523 5.92 -19.59 -10.25
C ILE A 523 7.28 -18.93 -10.05
N TYR A 524 8.24 -19.63 -9.46
CA TYR A 524 9.59 -19.10 -9.26
C TYR A 524 10.30 -18.77 -10.58
N ASP A 525 10.29 -19.67 -11.55
CA ASP A 525 10.90 -19.46 -12.86
C ASP A 525 10.27 -18.28 -13.60
N PHE A 526 8.95 -18.12 -13.48
CA PHE A 526 8.27 -16.95 -14.01
C PHE A 526 8.71 -15.66 -13.34
N VAL A 527 8.71 -15.59 -11.99
CA VAL A 527 9.10 -14.37 -11.28
C VAL A 527 10.55 -14.03 -11.59
N ARG A 528 11.45 -15.01 -11.63
CA ARG A 528 12.86 -14.84 -12.01
C ARG A 528 12.99 -14.26 -13.43
N ALA A 529 12.24 -14.79 -14.40
CA ALA A 529 12.22 -14.27 -15.76
C ALA A 529 11.66 -12.84 -15.83
N ALA A 530 10.60 -12.54 -15.08
CA ALA A 530 10.03 -11.19 -14.99
C ALA A 530 11.01 -10.20 -14.36
N CYS A 531 11.69 -10.56 -13.26
CA CYS A 531 12.74 -9.73 -12.67
C CYS A 531 13.86 -9.42 -13.67
N ALA A 532 14.33 -10.43 -14.40
CA ALA A 532 15.36 -10.25 -15.43
C ALA A 532 14.90 -9.33 -16.58
N LEU A 533 13.63 -9.42 -17.01
CA LEU A 533 13.05 -8.55 -18.03
C LEU A 533 13.06 -7.08 -17.60
N TYR A 534 12.77 -6.81 -16.32
CA TYR A 534 12.64 -5.46 -15.78
C TYR A 534 13.92 -4.93 -15.10
N GLY A 535 15.04 -5.66 -15.19
CA GLY A 535 16.31 -5.24 -14.58
C GLY A 535 16.27 -5.23 -13.05
N VAL A 536 15.40 -6.04 -12.43
CA VAL A 536 15.32 -6.24 -10.98
C VAL A 536 16.14 -7.48 -10.62
N SER A 537 16.85 -7.44 -9.50
CA SER A 537 17.59 -8.61 -9.00
C SER A 537 16.68 -9.84 -8.88
N ALA A 538 17.20 -11.00 -9.28
CA ALA A 538 16.48 -12.25 -9.18
C ALA A 538 16.18 -12.60 -7.72
N PRO A 539 14.98 -13.13 -7.40
CA PRO A 539 14.71 -13.63 -6.06
C PRO A 539 15.57 -14.86 -5.76
N VAL A 540 15.93 -15.03 -4.50
CA VAL A 540 16.55 -16.27 -4.02
C VAL A 540 15.43 -17.26 -3.70
N PHE A 541 15.43 -18.41 -4.36
CA PHE A 541 14.56 -19.52 -3.94
C PHE A 541 15.18 -20.19 -2.70
N PRO A 542 14.44 -20.33 -1.60
CA PRO A 542 14.96 -21.05 -0.45
C PRO A 542 15.10 -22.53 -0.81
N GLU A 543 16.34 -23.03 -0.89
CA GLU A 543 16.65 -24.44 -1.22
C GLU A 543 16.06 -25.45 -0.22
N GLN A 544 15.63 -24.97 0.95
CA GLN A 544 15.16 -25.76 2.09
C GLN A 544 13.64 -26.01 2.09
N VAL A 545 12.92 -25.65 1.02
CA VAL A 545 11.44 -25.68 0.99
C VAL A 545 10.87 -26.61 -0.05
#